data_AF-A6HL55-F1
#
_entry.id   AF-A6HL55-F1
#
_cell.length_a   1.000
_cell.length_b   1.000
_cell.length_c   1.000
_cell.angle_alpha   90.00
_cell.angle_beta   90.00
_cell.angle_gamma   90.00
#
_symmetry.space_group_name_H-M   'P 1'
#
loop_
_entity.id
_entity.type
_entity.pdbx_description
1 polymer ?
#
loop_
_entity_poly.entity_id
_entity_poly.type
_entity_poly.pdbx_seq_one_letter_code
_entity_poly.pdbx_strand_id
1 'polypeptide(L)'
;MPIQPFDQREWNEPMHSLRISVGGLPVLASMTKATDPRFRPRWRVILTSFVGAALLWLLYSHHQTPVSGRPPIHNAHNWRLRQERISQYNDTYPLSPPQRTPGGIRYRIAVIADLDTGSKAQEENTWFSYLKKGYLTLSDSGDRVSVEWDKDRGVLESHLAEKGRGMELSDLIVFNGKLYSVDDRTGVIYQIEGTKAVPWVILSDGDGAVEKGK
;
A
#
# COMPACT_ATOMS: atom_id res chain seq x y z
N MET A 1 80.08 8.25 8.42
CA MET A 1 79.92 9.13 9.61
C MET A 1 80.08 10.57 9.15
N PRO A 2 79.46 11.57 9.81
CA PRO A 2 78.53 11.53 10.95
C PRO A 2 77.11 12.04 10.55
N ILE A 3 76.02 12.04 11.35
CA ILE A 3 75.62 11.36 12.59
C ILE A 3 74.06 11.47 12.67
N GLN A 4 73.35 10.39 13.01
CA GLN A 4 72.05 10.46 13.73
C GLN A 4 72.36 10.44 15.24
N PRO A 5 71.51 11.03 16.10
CA PRO A 5 70.63 10.18 16.96
C PRO A 5 69.16 10.68 16.98
N PHE A 6 68.11 9.84 17.08
CA PHE A 6 67.62 9.05 18.25
C PHE A 6 67.03 9.95 19.37
N ASP A 7 65.99 9.60 20.14
CA ASP A 7 65.35 8.31 20.50
C ASP A 7 63.80 8.45 20.55
N GLN A 8 62.95 7.46 20.22
CA GLN A 8 62.56 6.20 20.92
C GLN A 8 61.88 6.31 22.30
N ARG A 9 60.81 5.48 22.42
CA ARG A 9 60.12 4.85 23.59
C ARG A 9 58.60 5.01 23.42
N GLU A 10 57.83 4.06 22.87
CA GLU A 10 57.79 2.59 22.99
C GLU A 10 57.21 2.08 24.33
N TRP A 11 56.18 1.22 24.19
CA TRP A 11 55.65 0.20 25.11
C TRP A 11 54.28 0.38 25.82
N ASN A 12 53.31 -0.42 25.32
CA ASN A 12 52.46 -1.40 26.04
C ASN A 12 51.19 -1.02 26.86
N GLU A 13 50.04 -1.44 26.29
CA GLU A 13 48.89 -2.16 26.90
C GLU A 13 49.29 -3.36 27.81
N PRO A 14 48.42 -4.05 28.62
CA PRO A 14 46.95 -3.99 28.69
C PRO A 14 46.29 -4.03 30.13
N MET A 15 44.95 -4.02 30.17
CA MET A 15 44.03 -4.72 31.12
C MET A 15 44.27 -4.67 32.65
N HIS A 16 43.30 -4.09 33.42
CA HIS A 16 42.44 -4.89 34.32
C HIS A 16 41.27 -4.12 34.98
N SER A 17 40.25 -4.89 35.38
CA SER A 17 39.04 -4.47 36.09
C SER A 17 39.21 -4.48 37.61
N LEU A 18 38.62 -3.52 38.32
CA LEU A 18 38.37 -3.63 39.77
C LEU A 18 36.90 -3.32 40.12
N ARG A 19 36.22 -4.34 40.65
CA ARG A 19 35.03 -4.17 41.48
C ARG A 19 35.48 -3.75 42.88
N ILE A 20 34.86 -2.73 43.47
CA ILE A 20 34.77 -2.61 44.93
C ILE A 20 33.32 -2.28 45.30
N SER A 21 32.74 -3.13 46.13
CA SER A 21 31.50 -2.91 46.87
C SER A 21 31.87 -2.67 48.33
N VAL A 22 31.10 -1.84 49.04
CA VAL A 22 30.61 -2.00 50.44
C VAL A 22 29.92 -0.69 50.84
N GLY A 23 28.86 -0.78 51.65
CA GLY A 23 27.92 0.33 51.89
C GLY A 23 28.33 1.36 52.95
N GLY A 24 27.61 2.48 52.95
CA GLY A 24 27.70 3.54 53.96
C GLY A 24 26.85 4.77 53.60
N LEU A 25 25.72 4.96 54.29
CA LEU A 25 24.95 6.23 54.36
C LEU A 25 25.82 7.35 54.98
N PRO A 26 25.59 8.68 54.77
CA PRO A 26 24.30 9.39 54.89
C PRO A 26 24.08 10.44 53.75
N VAL A 27 23.17 11.45 53.76
CA VAL A 27 22.25 12.05 54.75
C VAL A 27 20.91 12.41 54.06
N LEU A 28 19.78 12.43 54.78
CA LEU A 28 18.54 13.09 54.33
C LEU A 28 18.48 14.55 54.83
N ALA A 29 18.44 15.52 53.91
CA ALA A 29 18.20 16.92 54.24
C ALA A 29 16.68 17.24 54.19
N SER A 30 16.08 17.43 55.36
CA SER A 30 14.68 17.87 55.49
C SER A 30 14.55 19.37 55.19
N MET A 31 13.62 19.74 54.29
CA MET A 31 13.21 21.13 54.08
C MET A 31 11.76 21.35 54.53
N THR A 32 11.54 21.56 55.83
CA THR A 32 10.29 22.13 56.33
C THR A 32 10.40 23.65 56.34
N LYS A 33 9.81 24.33 55.33
CA LYS A 33 9.69 25.80 55.33
C LYS A 33 8.25 26.20 55.68
N ALA A 34 8.11 27.05 56.69
CA ALA A 34 6.84 27.36 57.33
C ALA A 34 5.82 28.02 56.39
N THR A 35 4.55 27.62 56.51
CA THR A 35 3.40 28.23 55.82
C THR A 35 3.00 29.52 56.55
N ASP A 36 2.97 30.65 55.82
CA ASP A 36 2.57 31.97 56.35
C ASP A 36 1.07 31.97 56.74
N PRO A 37 0.69 32.29 58.00
CA PRO A 37 -0.70 32.23 58.48
C PRO A 37 -1.65 33.29 57.89
N ARG A 38 -1.18 34.15 56.96
CA ARG A 38 -1.99 35.21 56.34
C ARG A 38 -2.88 34.72 55.20
N PHE A 39 -2.54 33.60 54.56
CA PHE A 39 -3.44 32.96 53.59
C PHE A 39 -4.51 32.15 54.33
N ARG A 40 -5.67 32.78 54.57
CA ARG A 40 -6.90 32.06 54.89
C ARG A 40 -7.63 31.74 53.57
N PRO A 41 -7.38 30.57 52.93
CA PRO A 41 -8.14 30.17 51.76
C PRO A 41 -9.63 30.23 52.09
N ARG A 42 -10.38 31.01 51.32
CA ARG A 42 -11.84 31.08 51.45
C ARG A 42 -12.42 29.80 50.84
N TRP A 43 -12.27 28.68 51.54
CA TRP A 43 -12.71 27.34 51.11
C TRP A 43 -14.15 27.34 50.60
N ARG A 44 -15.04 28.15 51.18
CA ARG A 44 -16.41 28.37 50.69
C ARG A 44 -16.47 28.83 49.22
N VAL A 45 -15.61 29.78 48.81
CA VAL A 45 -15.55 30.29 47.43
C VAL A 45 -14.94 29.26 46.47
N ILE A 46 -13.92 28.54 46.92
CA ILE A 46 -13.30 27.45 46.14
C ILE A 46 -14.33 26.34 45.91
N LEU A 47 -15.06 25.95 46.96
CA LEU A 47 -16.10 24.92 46.91
C LEU A 47 -17.27 25.33 46.02
N THR A 48 -17.79 26.56 46.13
CA THR A 48 -18.86 27.03 45.23
C THR A 48 -18.41 27.13 43.78
N SER A 49 -17.15 27.50 43.52
CA SER A 49 -16.59 27.52 42.16
C SER A 49 -16.43 26.11 41.58
N PHE A 50 -15.95 25.14 42.36
CA PHE A 50 -15.90 23.73 41.94
C PHE A 50 -17.29 23.12 41.71
N VAL A 51 -18.26 23.40 42.58
CA VAL A 51 -19.66 22.93 42.39
C VAL A 51 -20.28 23.57 41.15
N GLY A 52 -20.04 24.86 40.90
CA GLY A 52 -20.49 25.55 39.68
C GLY A 52 -19.87 24.98 38.41
N ALA A 53 -18.56 24.70 38.42
CA ALA A 53 -17.87 24.06 37.30
C ALA A 53 -18.35 22.61 37.06
N ALA A 54 -18.60 21.84 38.13
CA ALA A 54 -19.14 20.49 38.04
C ALA A 54 -20.59 20.48 37.50
N LEU A 55 -21.43 21.43 37.90
CA LEU A 55 -22.78 21.63 37.35
C LEU A 55 -22.74 22.04 35.88
N LEU A 56 -21.84 22.95 35.50
CA LEU A 56 -21.64 23.31 34.08
C LEU A 56 -21.13 22.12 33.26
N TRP A 57 -20.25 21.28 33.80
CA TRP A 57 -19.76 20.07 33.13
C TRP A 57 -20.86 19.01 32.99
N LEU A 58 -21.67 18.78 34.04
CA LEU A 58 -22.85 17.93 33.99
C LEU A 58 -23.90 18.42 32.99
N LEU A 59 -24.16 19.73 32.95
CA LEU A 59 -25.02 20.32 31.93
C LEU A 59 -24.42 20.12 30.54
N TYR A 60 -23.12 20.37 30.35
CA TYR A 60 -22.47 20.17 29.05
C TYR A 60 -22.47 18.70 28.57
N SER A 61 -22.34 17.73 29.49
CA SER A 61 -22.41 16.30 29.14
C SER A 61 -23.86 15.82 28.92
N HIS A 62 -24.85 16.34 29.67
CA HIS A 62 -26.26 15.99 29.48
C HIS A 62 -26.96 16.77 28.36
N HIS A 63 -26.46 17.94 27.95
CA HIS A 63 -26.92 18.65 26.74
C HIS A 63 -26.50 17.94 25.44
N GLN A 64 -25.60 16.95 25.51
CA GLN A 64 -25.38 15.99 24.43
C GLN A 64 -26.43 14.88 24.46
N THR A 65 -27.71 15.24 24.33
CA THR A 65 -28.73 14.25 23.97
C THR A 65 -28.47 13.78 22.53
N PRO A 66 -28.38 12.47 22.28
CA PRO A 66 -28.22 11.97 20.93
C PRO A 66 -29.53 12.18 20.17
N VAL A 67 -29.55 13.17 19.28
CA VAL A 67 -30.57 13.22 18.24
C VAL A 67 -30.39 11.97 17.40
N SER A 68 -31.40 11.09 17.40
CA SER A 68 -31.49 9.93 16.51
C SER A 68 -31.71 10.38 15.06
N GLY A 69 -30.72 11.07 14.52
CA GLY A 69 -30.55 11.33 13.10
C GLY A 69 -29.95 10.10 12.44
N ARG A 70 -30.65 9.58 11.43
CA ARG A 70 -30.16 8.66 10.40
C ARG A 70 -28.65 8.86 10.15
N PRO A 71 -27.82 7.81 10.16
CA PRO A 71 -26.37 7.98 9.96
C PRO A 71 -26.14 8.72 8.63
N PRO A 72 -25.38 9.81 8.62
CA PRO A 72 -24.99 10.43 7.36
C PRO A 72 -24.19 9.39 6.59
N ILE A 73 -24.60 9.13 5.35
CA ILE A 73 -23.78 8.36 4.40
C ILE A 73 -22.43 9.06 4.38
N HIS A 74 -21.37 8.35 4.77
CA HIS A 74 -20.02 8.88 4.73
C HIS A 74 -19.61 9.08 3.27
N ASN A 75 -19.94 10.25 2.71
CA ASN A 75 -19.41 10.71 1.45
C ASN A 75 -17.88 10.73 1.55
N ALA A 76 -17.24 9.73 0.95
CA ALA A 76 -15.79 9.53 0.97
C ALA A 76 -15.01 10.63 0.20
N HIS A 77 -15.69 11.70 -0.22
CA HIS A 77 -15.12 12.83 -0.96
C HIS A 77 -14.29 13.80 -0.09
N ASN A 78 -14.34 13.68 1.24
CA ASN A 78 -13.41 14.37 2.14
C ASN A 78 -12.17 13.51 2.49
N TRP A 79 -11.80 12.59 1.59
CA TRP A 79 -10.43 12.09 1.54
C TRP A 79 -9.50 13.30 1.31
N ARG A 80 -8.73 13.60 2.37
CA ARG A 80 -7.43 14.29 2.36
C ARG A 80 -7.23 15.33 1.25
N LEU A 81 -7.31 16.61 1.64
CA LEU A 81 -6.53 17.72 1.06
C LEU A 81 -5.01 17.55 1.32
N ARG A 82 -4.49 16.37 0.99
CA ARG A 82 -3.12 16.08 0.59
C ARG A 82 -3.30 15.97 -0.92
N GLN A 83 -2.73 16.82 -1.76
CA GLN A 83 -1.29 16.90 -2.00
C GLN A 83 -0.57 15.53 -2.05
N GLU A 84 -1.32 14.44 -2.22
CA GLU A 84 -0.86 13.34 -3.05
C GLU A 84 -0.50 14.02 -4.37
N ARG A 85 0.74 13.80 -4.85
CA ARG A 85 1.15 14.25 -6.18
C ARG A 85 0.03 13.90 -7.14
N ILE A 86 -0.35 14.82 -8.04
CA ILE A 86 -1.13 14.46 -9.24
C ILE A 86 -0.45 13.19 -9.75
N SER A 87 -1.14 12.05 -9.68
CA SER A 87 -0.51 10.76 -9.98
C SER A 87 -0.30 10.75 -11.48
N GLN A 88 0.83 11.31 -11.89
CA GLN A 88 1.13 11.63 -13.27
C GLN A 88 0.93 10.37 -14.07
N TYR A 89 0.05 10.47 -15.08
CA TYR A 89 -0.26 9.35 -15.94
C TYR A 89 1.05 8.79 -16.49
N ASN A 90 1.29 7.51 -16.24
CA ASN A 90 2.47 6.83 -16.74
C ASN A 90 2.22 6.42 -18.19
N ASP A 91 2.79 7.20 -19.10
CA ASP A 91 2.72 7.06 -20.55
C ASP A 91 3.68 6.00 -21.13
N THR A 92 4.36 5.24 -20.27
CA THR A 92 5.25 4.13 -20.69
C THR A 92 4.51 3.13 -21.56
N TYR A 93 4.81 3.15 -22.86
CA TYR A 93 4.31 2.20 -23.85
C TYR A 93 5.38 1.92 -24.93
N PRO A 94 5.64 0.64 -25.28
CA PRO A 94 5.22 -0.58 -24.59
C PRO A 94 5.87 -0.73 -23.20
N LEU A 95 5.37 -1.67 -22.38
CA LEU A 95 5.92 -1.95 -21.04
C LEU A 95 7.38 -2.44 -21.05
N SER A 96 7.80 -3.10 -22.12
CA SER A 96 9.16 -3.57 -22.32
C SER A 96 9.83 -2.72 -23.40
N PRO A 97 11.03 -2.15 -23.16
CA PRO A 97 11.75 -1.41 -24.19
C PRO A 97 11.93 -2.22 -25.48
N PRO A 98 11.61 -1.65 -26.66
CA PRO A 98 11.86 -2.31 -27.94
C PRO A 98 13.34 -2.62 -28.14
N GLN A 99 13.65 -3.79 -28.68
CA GLN A 99 15.01 -4.27 -28.89
C GLN A 99 15.42 -4.05 -30.35
N ARG A 100 16.50 -3.31 -30.58
CA ARG A 100 17.11 -3.20 -31.92
C ARG A 100 17.85 -4.50 -32.27
N THR A 101 17.67 -4.97 -33.49
CA THR A 101 18.32 -6.16 -34.05
C THR A 101 18.99 -5.78 -35.38
N PRO A 102 19.90 -6.62 -35.95
CA PRO A 102 20.57 -6.31 -37.21
C PRO A 102 19.69 -6.21 -38.47
N GLY A 103 18.38 -6.44 -38.37
CA GLY A 103 17.46 -6.35 -39.51
C GLY A 103 16.04 -6.00 -39.11
N GLY A 104 15.86 -5.24 -38.02
CA GLY A 104 14.54 -4.82 -37.55
C GLY A 104 14.45 -4.41 -36.09
N ILE A 105 13.24 -4.05 -35.68
CA ILE A 105 12.88 -3.80 -34.28
C ILE A 105 12.06 -4.97 -33.75
N ARG A 106 12.46 -5.51 -32.60
CA ARG A 106 11.79 -6.60 -31.90
C ARG A 106 11.04 -6.09 -30.67
N TYR A 107 9.75 -6.36 -30.61
CA TYR A 107 8.83 -5.97 -29.56
C TYR A 107 8.40 -7.19 -28.75
N ARG A 108 8.28 -7.04 -27.42
CA ARG A 108 7.65 -8.06 -26.58
C ARG A 108 6.14 -8.01 -26.79
N ILE A 109 5.53 -9.15 -27.10
CA ILE A 109 4.07 -9.27 -27.25
C ILE A 109 3.51 -10.30 -26.27
N ALA A 110 2.21 -10.21 -26.02
CA ALA A 110 1.44 -11.25 -25.38
C ALA A 110 0.03 -11.30 -25.99
N VAL A 111 -0.58 -12.47 -25.96
CA VAL A 111 -2.00 -12.68 -26.24
C VAL A 111 -2.63 -13.35 -25.02
N ILE A 112 -3.88 -12.99 -24.74
CA ILE A 112 -4.67 -13.56 -23.66
C ILE A 112 -5.76 -14.47 -24.24
N ALA A 113 -6.16 -15.49 -23.49
CA ALA A 113 -7.15 -16.46 -23.93
C ALA A 113 -8.49 -16.19 -23.25
N ASP A 114 -9.52 -16.01 -24.07
CA ASP A 114 -10.87 -16.39 -23.68
C ASP A 114 -11.01 -17.91 -23.86
N LEU A 115 -11.64 -18.58 -22.90
CA LEU A 115 -11.89 -20.02 -22.91
C LEU A 115 -13.38 -20.34 -22.82
N ASP A 116 -14.25 -19.31 -22.87
CA ASP A 116 -15.67 -19.40 -22.55
C ASP A 116 -15.88 -20.17 -21.22
N THR A 117 -16.91 -21.01 -21.15
CA THR A 117 -17.16 -21.95 -20.06
C THR A 117 -16.04 -22.97 -19.79
N GLY A 118 -15.06 -23.10 -20.69
CA GLY A 118 -13.86 -23.92 -20.52
C GLY A 118 -12.81 -23.29 -19.58
N SER A 119 -13.03 -22.05 -19.12
CA SER A 119 -12.24 -21.38 -18.08
C SER A 119 -12.37 -22.04 -16.70
N LYS A 120 -13.44 -22.82 -16.44
CA LYS A 120 -13.68 -23.40 -15.12
C LYS A 120 -12.73 -24.58 -14.83
N ALA A 121 -12.01 -24.49 -13.72
CA ALA A 121 -11.09 -25.54 -13.27
C ALA A 121 -11.83 -26.76 -12.67
N GLN A 122 -11.06 -27.83 -12.39
CA GLN A 122 -11.53 -28.96 -11.58
C GLN A 122 -11.58 -28.61 -10.08
N GLU A 123 -10.80 -27.62 -9.65
CA GLU A 123 -10.84 -27.09 -8.28
C GLU A 123 -12.15 -26.31 -8.04
N GLU A 124 -12.67 -26.39 -6.83
CA GLU A 124 -13.91 -25.73 -6.45
C GLU A 124 -13.77 -24.20 -6.51
N ASN A 125 -14.68 -23.55 -7.23
CA ASN A 125 -14.72 -22.08 -7.37
C ASN A 125 -13.40 -21.49 -7.90
N THR A 126 -12.73 -22.17 -8.84
CA THR A 126 -11.56 -21.64 -9.55
C THR A 126 -11.83 -21.54 -11.05
N TRP A 127 -11.48 -20.40 -11.63
CA TRP A 127 -11.49 -20.15 -13.08
C TRP A 127 -10.10 -19.67 -13.53
N PHE A 128 -9.74 -19.96 -14.77
CA PHE A 128 -8.42 -19.65 -15.32
C PHE A 128 -8.47 -19.17 -16.77
N SER A 129 -7.42 -18.42 -17.14
CA SER A 129 -7.09 -18.02 -18.50
C SER A 129 -5.60 -18.25 -18.76
N TYR A 130 -5.17 -18.13 -20.01
CA TYR A 130 -3.76 -18.24 -20.40
C TYR A 130 -3.22 -16.92 -20.99
N LEU A 131 -2.04 -16.53 -20.52
CA LEU A 131 -1.25 -15.44 -21.11
C LEU A 131 -0.06 -16.05 -21.87
N LYS A 132 -0.16 -16.10 -23.20
CA LYS A 132 0.94 -16.59 -24.05
C LYS A 132 1.80 -15.41 -24.51
N LYS A 133 3.09 -15.46 -24.16
CA LYS A 133 4.07 -14.40 -24.46
C LYS A 133 4.93 -14.78 -25.67
N GLY A 134 5.45 -13.79 -26.36
CA GLY A 134 6.29 -13.96 -27.54
C GLY A 134 7.01 -12.69 -27.93
N TYR A 135 7.52 -12.66 -29.16
CA TYR A 135 8.13 -11.49 -29.78
C TYR A 135 7.58 -11.28 -31.19
N LEU A 136 7.36 -10.01 -31.53
CA LEU A 136 7.07 -9.56 -32.89
C LEU A 136 8.29 -8.80 -33.39
N THR A 137 8.83 -9.16 -34.55
CA THR A 137 9.92 -8.42 -35.21
C THR A 137 9.40 -7.81 -36.51
N LEU A 138 9.54 -6.50 -36.66
CA LEU A 138 9.28 -5.76 -37.89
C LEU A 138 10.61 -5.52 -38.60
N SER A 139 10.71 -5.86 -39.89
CA SER A 139 11.90 -5.59 -40.71
C SER A 139 12.21 -4.10 -40.80
N ASP A 140 13.50 -3.73 -40.93
CA ASP A 140 13.89 -2.32 -41.15
C ASP A 140 13.35 -1.79 -42.51
N SER A 141 13.06 -2.68 -43.46
CA SER A 141 12.36 -2.39 -44.73
C SER A 141 10.85 -2.15 -44.57
N GLY A 142 10.25 -2.49 -43.42
CA GLY A 142 8.82 -2.33 -43.14
C GLY A 142 7.87 -3.29 -43.88
N ASP A 143 8.41 -4.22 -44.66
CA ASP A 143 7.70 -5.14 -45.55
C ASP A 143 7.35 -6.50 -44.93
N ARG A 144 7.95 -6.85 -43.79
CA ARG A 144 7.82 -8.17 -43.17
C ARG A 144 7.68 -8.08 -41.65
N VAL A 145 6.70 -8.82 -41.14
CA VAL A 145 6.52 -9.07 -39.72
C VAL A 145 6.73 -10.57 -39.45
N SER A 146 7.53 -10.91 -38.44
CA SER A 146 7.69 -12.28 -37.95
C SER A 146 7.34 -12.38 -36.47
N VAL A 147 6.66 -13.47 -36.09
CA VAL A 147 6.25 -13.74 -34.71
C VAL A 147 6.89 -15.02 -34.21
N GLU A 148 7.50 -14.94 -33.03
CA GLU A 148 8.08 -16.06 -32.30
C GLU A 148 7.39 -16.18 -30.94
N TRP A 149 7.09 -17.39 -30.49
CA TRP A 149 6.40 -17.62 -29.23
C TRP A 149 7.31 -18.24 -28.18
N ASP A 150 7.12 -17.85 -26.92
CA ASP A 150 7.70 -18.56 -25.79
C ASP A 150 7.16 -20.00 -25.77
N LYS A 151 7.97 -20.93 -25.27
CA LYS A 151 7.58 -22.35 -25.13
C LYS A 151 6.35 -22.49 -24.24
N ASP A 152 6.42 -21.90 -23.06
CA ASP A 152 5.39 -22.01 -22.03
C ASP A 152 4.36 -20.88 -22.13
N ARG A 153 3.20 -21.09 -21.51
CA ARG A 153 2.15 -20.08 -21.31
C ARG A 153 1.98 -19.83 -19.82
N GLY A 154 1.77 -18.58 -19.43
CA GLY A 154 1.38 -18.27 -18.05
C GLY A 154 -0.07 -18.69 -17.83
N VAL A 155 -0.37 -19.30 -16.70
CA VAL A 155 -1.75 -19.47 -16.21
C VAL A 155 -2.09 -18.27 -15.34
N LEU A 156 -3.29 -17.74 -15.50
CA LEU A 156 -3.88 -16.68 -14.68
C LEU A 156 -5.13 -17.26 -14.03
N GLU A 157 -5.27 -17.17 -12.71
CA GLU A 157 -6.35 -17.81 -11.96
C GLU A 157 -7.10 -16.78 -11.10
N SER A 158 -8.40 -17.02 -10.90
CA SER A 158 -9.23 -16.26 -9.96
C SER A 158 -10.34 -17.14 -9.39
N HIS A 159 -10.76 -16.82 -8.16
CA HIS A 159 -11.93 -17.44 -7.51
C HIS A 159 -13.17 -16.55 -7.56
N LEU A 160 -13.10 -15.44 -8.30
CA LEU A 160 -14.23 -14.54 -8.53
C LEU A 160 -14.94 -14.94 -9.83
N ALA A 161 -16.27 -15.06 -9.74
CA ALA A 161 -17.13 -15.42 -10.86
C ALA A 161 -18.54 -14.85 -10.68
N GLU A 162 -19.22 -14.62 -11.80
CA GLU A 162 -20.63 -14.28 -11.85
C GLU A 162 -21.41 -15.44 -12.46
N LYS A 163 -22.43 -15.95 -11.75
CA LYS A 163 -23.26 -17.10 -12.17
C LYS A 163 -22.43 -18.35 -12.55
N GLY A 164 -21.30 -18.55 -11.88
CA GLY A 164 -20.41 -19.69 -12.10
C GLY A 164 -19.50 -19.58 -13.33
N ARG A 165 -19.36 -18.38 -13.91
CA ARG A 165 -18.48 -18.04 -15.04
C ARG A 165 -17.54 -16.88 -14.66
N GLY A 166 -16.30 -16.93 -15.10
CA GLY A 166 -15.28 -15.91 -14.80
C GLY A 166 -13.96 -16.23 -15.48
N MET A 167 -13.03 -15.27 -15.49
CA MET A 167 -11.77 -15.36 -16.25
C MET A 167 -11.94 -15.58 -17.76
N GLU A 168 -13.06 -15.11 -18.32
CA GLU A 168 -13.32 -15.11 -19.77
C GLU A 168 -12.79 -13.78 -20.32
N LEU A 169 -11.48 -13.79 -20.58
CA LEU A 169 -10.67 -12.58 -20.74
C LEU A 169 -10.62 -12.10 -22.19
N SER A 170 -11.43 -11.08 -22.49
CA SER A 170 -11.76 -10.73 -23.89
C SER A 170 -10.88 -9.64 -24.54
N ASP A 171 -9.99 -8.96 -23.80
CA ASP A 171 -9.01 -8.02 -24.38
C ASP A 171 -7.78 -7.84 -23.45
N LEU A 172 -6.65 -7.35 -23.99
CA LEU A 172 -5.37 -7.16 -23.28
C LEU A 172 -4.71 -5.82 -23.67
N ILE A 173 -4.64 -4.89 -22.72
CA ILE A 173 -4.15 -3.52 -22.97
C ILE A 173 -3.08 -3.07 -21.97
N VAL A 174 -2.22 -2.15 -22.41
CA VAL A 174 -1.32 -1.40 -21.54
C VAL A 174 -1.94 -0.04 -21.22
N PHE A 175 -2.17 0.25 -19.94
CA PHE A 175 -2.72 1.52 -19.47
C PHE A 175 -1.96 1.97 -18.21
N ASN A 176 -1.62 3.26 -18.12
CA ASN A 176 -0.93 3.85 -16.96
C ASN A 176 0.32 3.04 -16.52
N GLY A 177 1.13 2.61 -17.50
CA GLY A 177 2.35 1.81 -17.28
C GLY A 177 2.12 0.41 -16.69
N LYS A 178 0.92 -0.17 -16.84
CA LYS A 178 0.53 -1.50 -16.33
C LYS A 178 -0.21 -2.31 -17.39
N LEU A 179 -0.18 -3.64 -17.25
CA LEU A 179 -0.92 -4.56 -18.12
C LEU A 179 -2.30 -4.85 -17.51
N TYR A 180 -3.35 -4.78 -18.30
CA TYR A 180 -4.73 -4.99 -17.89
C TYR A 180 -5.49 -5.90 -18.85
N SER A 181 -6.43 -6.66 -18.30
CA SER A 181 -7.42 -7.48 -19.01
C SER A 181 -8.78 -7.28 -18.36
N VAL A 182 -9.87 -7.53 -19.09
CA VAL A 182 -11.24 -7.52 -18.54
C VAL A 182 -11.88 -8.90 -18.68
N ASP A 183 -12.61 -9.34 -17.66
CA ASP A 183 -13.49 -10.52 -17.69
C ASP A 183 -14.90 -10.09 -18.11
N ASP A 184 -15.41 -10.57 -19.25
CA ASP A 184 -16.72 -10.16 -19.76
C ASP A 184 -17.89 -10.68 -18.92
N ARG A 185 -17.63 -11.66 -18.03
CA ARG A 185 -18.62 -12.25 -17.13
C ARG A 185 -18.89 -11.36 -15.94
N THR A 186 -17.87 -11.14 -15.11
CA THR A 186 -17.96 -10.31 -13.90
C THR A 186 -17.87 -8.80 -14.17
N GLY A 187 -17.43 -8.39 -15.36
CA GLY A 187 -17.12 -6.99 -15.66
C GLY A 187 -15.86 -6.48 -14.95
N VAL A 188 -15.06 -7.37 -14.34
CA VAL A 188 -13.87 -6.97 -13.57
C VAL A 188 -12.68 -6.76 -14.49
N ILE A 189 -12.09 -5.57 -14.38
CA ILE A 189 -10.76 -5.27 -14.93
C ILE A 189 -9.72 -5.78 -13.94
N TYR A 190 -8.88 -6.70 -14.40
CA TYR A 190 -7.75 -7.26 -13.68
C TYR A 190 -6.44 -6.61 -14.14
N GLN A 191 -5.63 -6.15 -13.18
CA GLN A 191 -4.22 -5.87 -13.43
C GLN A 191 -3.44 -7.19 -13.49
N ILE A 192 -2.65 -7.39 -14.54
CA ILE A 192 -1.90 -8.62 -14.76
C ILE A 192 -0.45 -8.43 -14.32
N GLU A 193 -0.07 -9.08 -13.21
CA GLU A 193 1.27 -9.00 -12.61
C GLU A 193 1.95 -10.37 -12.63
N GLY A 194 2.80 -10.61 -13.63
CA GLY A 194 3.53 -11.87 -13.79
C GLY A 194 2.61 -13.03 -14.23
N THR A 195 2.09 -13.76 -13.24
CA THR A 195 1.08 -14.84 -13.34
C THR A 195 -0.15 -14.57 -12.46
N LYS A 196 -0.27 -13.37 -11.88
CA LYS A 196 -1.40 -12.98 -11.03
C LYS A 196 -2.38 -12.11 -11.81
N ALA A 197 -3.67 -12.39 -11.66
CA ALA A 197 -4.75 -11.48 -12.03
C ALA A 197 -5.27 -10.80 -10.76
N VAL A 198 -4.99 -9.49 -10.61
CA VAL A 198 -5.36 -8.70 -9.43
C VAL A 198 -6.58 -7.83 -9.77
N PRO A 199 -7.76 -8.03 -9.16
CA PRO A 199 -8.92 -7.17 -9.39
C PRO A 199 -8.60 -5.70 -9.13
N TRP A 200 -8.97 -4.81 -10.06
CA TRP A 200 -8.71 -3.37 -9.94
C TRP A 200 -9.99 -2.53 -9.92
N VAL A 201 -10.88 -2.72 -10.89
CA VAL A 201 -12.18 -2.03 -11.02
C VAL A 201 -13.22 -3.02 -11.51
N ILE A 202 -14.47 -2.87 -11.08
CA ILE A 202 -15.62 -3.61 -11.63
C ILE A 202 -16.50 -2.67 -12.45
N LEU A 203 -16.95 -3.14 -13.61
CA LEU A 203 -17.86 -2.44 -14.51
C LEU A 203 -19.24 -3.11 -14.46
N SER A 204 -20.22 -2.42 -13.87
CA SER A 204 -21.63 -2.78 -14.03
C SER A 204 -22.08 -2.57 -15.48
N ASP A 205 -23.17 -3.22 -15.87
CA ASP A 205 -23.71 -3.16 -17.24
C ASP A 205 -24.42 -1.81 -17.53
N GLY A 206 -24.59 -1.49 -18.81
CA GLY A 206 -25.33 -0.33 -19.29
C GLY A 206 -24.78 1.03 -18.82
N ASP A 207 -25.61 1.77 -18.08
CA ASP A 207 -25.30 3.08 -17.51
C ASP A 207 -24.63 3.01 -16.11
N GLY A 208 -24.36 1.79 -15.63
CA GLY A 208 -23.79 1.51 -14.32
C GLY A 208 -24.82 1.18 -13.23
N ALA A 209 -26.12 1.35 -13.49
CA ALA A 209 -27.20 1.01 -12.55
C ALA A 209 -27.83 -0.38 -12.80
N VAL A 210 -27.39 -1.10 -13.84
CA VAL A 210 -27.93 -2.41 -14.22
C VAL A 210 -27.21 -3.54 -13.47
N GLU A 211 -27.93 -4.21 -12.56
CA GLU A 211 -27.55 -5.56 -12.12
C GLU A 211 -27.75 -6.53 -13.30
N LYS A 212 -26.69 -7.25 -13.68
CA LYS A 212 -26.63 -8.07 -14.90
C LYS A 212 -27.70 -9.18 -14.87
N GLY A 213 -28.74 -8.99 -15.70
CA GLY A 213 -30.05 -9.64 -15.54
C GLY A 213 -30.01 -11.16 -15.35
N LYS A 214 -30.77 -11.66 -14.36
CA LYS A 214 -30.83 -13.04 -13.82
C LYS A 214 -30.48 -14.15 -14.81
#